data_AF-A0A1W0W0U9-F1
#
_entry.id   AF-A0A1W0W0U9-F1
#
_cell.length_a   1.000
_cell.length_b   1.000
_cell.length_c   1.000
_cell.angle_alpha   90.00
_cell.angle_beta   90.00
_cell.angle_gamma   90.00
#
_symmetry.space_group_name_H-M   'P 1'
#
loop_
_entity.id
_entity.type
_entity.pdbx_description
1 polymer ?
#
loop_
_entity_poly.entity_id
_entity_poly.type
_entity_poly.pdbx_seq_one_letter_code
_entity_poly.pdbx_strand_id
1 'polypeptide(L)'
;MSSSDHSLLPSLEEVDECVFQMDSEPPSAPQAIAMHHRSPYHILQGIVEPSTQVEIELHERAMKHVREIGEERTKRSSLKRRLMMRLRKDGYHASLCRSSWVATTEHPGGDYEYIDVVVAGEHGAGAASSSSRLVVDIDFRSQFQLARPAAWYAQLWARLPAVFVGPRAKLRKAVSLLCAQAQRSLRESGLHVPPWRRSGYMQAKWLPGDVSTLHGGAPEVWSVAVSMAREPRGGARRPGAGGLSTALSGSGSGGRR
;
A
#
# COMPACT_ATOMS: atom_id res chain seq x y z
N MET A 1 -51.55 0.26 89.75
CA MET A 1 -52.10 0.49 88.40
C MET A 1 -51.20 1.48 87.69
N SER A 2 -50.68 1.09 86.52
CA SER A 2 -49.85 1.85 85.57
C SER A 2 -48.48 2.32 86.07
N SER A 3 -47.41 2.31 85.28
CA SER A 3 -46.98 1.63 84.05
C SER A 3 -45.59 2.21 83.75
N SER A 4 -44.63 1.34 83.36
CA SER A 4 -43.48 1.59 82.46
C SER A 4 -42.48 2.71 82.83
N ASP A 5 -41.19 2.65 82.54
CA ASP A 5 -40.38 1.81 81.67
C ASP A 5 -38.94 1.96 82.21
N HIS A 6 -38.19 0.86 82.37
CA HIS A 6 -36.78 0.92 82.76
C HIS A 6 -35.94 0.24 81.70
N SER A 7 -35.06 1.06 81.17
CA SER A 7 -33.99 0.81 80.23
C SER A 7 -33.07 -0.35 80.62
N LEU A 8 -32.33 -0.78 79.59
CA LEU A 8 -30.96 -1.31 79.61
C LEU A 8 -30.79 -2.84 79.60
N LEU A 9 -30.05 -3.26 78.57
CA LEU A 9 -29.35 -4.52 78.35
C LEU A 9 -28.60 -4.99 79.62
N PRO A 10 -28.25 -6.28 79.77
CA PRO A 10 -26.94 -6.70 79.25
C PRO A 10 -26.80 -8.15 78.75
N SER A 11 -25.68 -8.30 78.05
CA SER A 11 -24.88 -9.47 77.64
C SER A 11 -24.79 -10.69 78.57
N LEU A 12 -24.56 -11.85 77.93
CA LEU A 12 -23.75 -13.02 78.33
C LEU A 12 -23.45 -13.77 76.99
N GLU A 13 -22.23 -13.81 76.44
CA GLU A 13 -21.09 -14.70 76.75
C GLU A 13 -21.52 -16.14 77.07
N GLU A 14 -20.95 -17.24 76.60
CA GLU A 14 -19.93 -17.67 75.63
C GLU A 14 -20.05 -19.22 75.69
N VAL A 15 -19.97 -19.96 74.58
CA VAL A 15 -19.48 -21.35 74.62
C VAL A 15 -18.75 -21.70 73.33
N ASP A 16 -17.71 -22.48 73.54
CA ASP A 16 -16.45 -22.59 72.83
C ASP A 16 -16.44 -23.72 71.76
N GLU A 17 -15.56 -23.53 70.77
CA GLU A 17 -14.89 -24.46 69.83
C GLU A 17 -15.46 -25.86 69.47
N CYS A 18 -15.46 -26.21 68.17
CA CYS A 18 -14.38 -27.03 67.55
C CYS A 18 -14.70 -27.42 66.08
N VAL A 19 -13.82 -27.00 65.16
CA VAL A 19 -13.33 -27.69 63.94
C VAL A 19 -14.33 -28.38 62.99
N PHE A 20 -14.59 -27.73 61.84
CA PHE A 20 -14.58 -28.40 60.53
C PHE A 20 -13.96 -27.45 59.48
N GLN A 21 -12.75 -27.78 59.09
CA GLN A 21 -12.01 -27.17 57.99
C GLN A 21 -12.63 -27.63 56.67
N MET A 22 -13.09 -26.69 55.83
CA MET A 22 -13.40 -26.96 54.43
C MET A 22 -12.90 -25.80 53.60
N ASP A 23 -11.81 -26.07 52.88
CA ASP A 23 -11.26 -25.22 51.84
C ASP A 23 -12.35 -24.84 50.82
N SER A 24 -12.49 -23.55 50.56
CA SER A 24 -13.09 -23.04 49.34
C SER A 24 -12.55 -21.63 49.10
N GLU A 25 -11.36 -21.60 48.51
CA GLU A 25 -10.82 -20.42 47.83
C GLU A 25 -11.90 -19.88 46.88
N PRO A 26 -12.28 -18.59 46.96
CA PRO A 26 -13.26 -18.04 46.03
C PRO A 26 -12.65 -18.13 44.62
N PRO A 27 -13.34 -18.70 43.62
CA PRO A 27 -12.80 -18.75 42.27
C PRO A 27 -12.54 -17.32 41.82
N SER A 28 -11.27 -17.04 41.59
CA SER A 28 -10.78 -15.85 40.91
C SER A 28 -11.71 -15.55 39.74
N ALA A 29 -12.15 -14.29 39.68
CA ALA A 29 -13.09 -13.78 38.71
C ALA A 29 -12.95 -14.47 37.35
N PRO A 30 -14.06 -14.89 36.71
CA PRO A 30 -13.98 -15.55 35.43
C PRO A 30 -13.17 -14.64 34.52
N GLN A 31 -12.04 -15.17 34.03
CA GLN A 31 -11.33 -14.63 32.90
C GLN A 31 -12.39 -14.41 31.84
N ALA A 32 -12.88 -13.18 31.78
CA ALA A 32 -13.84 -12.74 30.81
C ALA A 32 -13.18 -13.15 29.52
N ILE A 33 -13.79 -14.14 28.88
CA ILE A 33 -13.29 -14.81 27.70
C ILE A 33 -12.74 -13.69 26.84
N ALA A 34 -11.42 -13.62 26.74
CA ALA A 34 -10.73 -12.69 25.87
C ALA A 34 -10.95 -13.23 24.46
N MET A 35 -12.23 -13.28 24.07
CA MET A 35 -12.74 -13.47 22.74
C MET A 35 -11.90 -12.55 21.91
N HIS A 36 -11.06 -13.14 21.07
CA HIS A 36 -10.13 -12.51 20.17
C HIS A 36 -10.76 -11.30 19.46
N HIS A 37 -10.80 -10.16 20.14
CA HIS A 37 -10.97 -8.88 19.50
C HIS A 37 -9.61 -8.65 18.88
N ARG A 38 -9.39 -9.32 17.73
CA ARG A 38 -8.25 -9.14 16.87
C ARG A 38 -8.31 -7.67 16.50
N SER A 39 -7.63 -6.87 17.31
CA SER A 39 -7.77 -5.43 17.27
C SER A 39 -7.52 -4.99 15.83
N PRO A 40 -8.31 -4.06 15.26
CA PRO A 40 -8.23 -3.71 13.84
C PRO A 40 -6.80 -3.41 13.35
N TYR A 41 -5.90 -3.04 14.27
CA TYR A 41 -4.45 -2.96 14.05
C TYR A 41 -3.81 -4.26 13.55
N HIS A 42 -4.03 -5.40 14.20
CA HIS A 42 -3.41 -6.67 13.83
C HIS A 42 -3.89 -7.17 12.45
N ILE A 43 -5.15 -6.90 12.12
CA ILE A 43 -5.70 -7.20 10.80
C ILE A 43 -5.05 -6.28 9.76
N LEU A 44 -4.97 -4.98 10.05
CA LEU A 44 -4.36 -4.02 9.14
C LEU A 44 -2.88 -4.33 8.89
N GLN A 45 -2.10 -4.62 9.94
CA GLN A 45 -0.67 -4.98 9.82
C GLN A 45 -0.47 -6.16 8.89
N GLY A 46 -1.22 -7.25 9.10
CA GLY A 46 -1.17 -8.40 8.19
C GLY A 46 -1.60 -8.10 6.75
N ILE A 47 -2.31 -6.99 6.50
CA ILE A 47 -2.69 -6.54 5.16
C ILE A 47 -1.68 -5.53 4.60
N VAL A 48 -0.99 -4.71 5.38
CA VAL A 48 -0.10 -3.66 4.83
C VAL A 48 1.37 -4.04 4.80
N GLU A 49 1.78 -4.98 5.64
CA GLU A 49 3.17 -5.43 5.73
C GLU A 49 3.52 -6.34 4.54
N PRO A 50 4.64 -6.11 3.84
CA PRO A 50 5.14 -7.01 2.80
C PRO A 50 5.16 -8.47 3.27
N SER A 51 4.52 -9.37 2.51
CA SER A 51 4.32 -10.76 2.96
C SER A 51 5.03 -11.82 2.12
N THR A 52 5.40 -11.48 0.88
CA THR A 52 6.16 -12.38 0.00
C THR A 52 7.61 -11.91 -0.10
N GLN A 53 8.54 -12.82 -0.42
CA GLN A 53 9.96 -12.47 -0.56
C GLN A 53 10.16 -11.31 -1.57
N VAL A 54 9.43 -11.35 -2.68
CA VAL A 54 9.47 -10.31 -3.71
C VAL A 54 8.92 -8.97 -3.18
N GLU A 55 7.85 -8.97 -2.37
CA GLU A 55 7.35 -7.75 -1.73
C GLU A 55 8.37 -7.16 -0.75
N ILE A 56 9.01 -8.01 0.07
CA ILE A 56 10.01 -7.61 1.08
C ILE A 56 11.22 -6.98 0.38
N GLU A 57 11.82 -7.67 -0.59
CA GLU A 57 12.98 -7.18 -1.33
C GLU A 57 12.66 -5.86 -2.05
N LEU A 58 11.52 -5.78 -2.74
CA LEU A 58 11.12 -4.57 -3.44
C LEU A 58 10.87 -3.41 -2.46
N HIS A 59 10.29 -3.69 -1.28
CA HIS A 59 10.09 -2.69 -0.23
C HIS A 59 11.41 -2.16 0.31
N GLU A 60 12.36 -3.03 0.64
CA GLU A 60 13.70 -2.64 1.12
C GLU A 60 14.44 -1.79 0.08
N ARG A 61 14.41 -2.23 -1.19
CA ARG A 61 14.99 -1.47 -2.31
C ARG A 61 14.35 -0.10 -2.47
N ALA A 62 13.02 -0.04 -2.43
CA ALA A 62 12.30 1.23 -2.54
C ALA A 62 12.63 2.18 -1.39
N MET A 63 12.65 1.68 -0.16
CA MET A 63 13.01 2.46 1.04
C MET A 63 14.44 2.99 0.98
N LYS A 64 15.40 2.16 0.55
CA LYS A 64 16.79 2.58 0.34
C LYS A 64 16.88 3.73 -0.67
N HIS A 65 16.28 3.56 -1.85
CA HIS A 65 16.31 4.58 -2.90
C HIS A 65 15.63 5.88 -2.47
N VAL A 66 14.50 5.82 -1.77
CA VAL A 66 13.80 7.02 -1.28
C VAL A 66 14.70 7.85 -0.35
N ARG A 67 15.48 7.20 0.53
CA ARG A 67 16.44 7.87 1.41
C ARG A 67 17.56 8.56 0.62
N GLU A 68 18.22 7.81 -0.28
CA GLU A 68 19.30 8.33 -1.13
C GLU A 68 18.83 9.49 -2.03
N ILE A 69 17.63 9.38 -2.59
CA ILE A 69 17.04 10.43 -3.44
C ILE A 69 16.75 11.72 -2.63
N GLY A 70 16.42 11.60 -1.34
CA GLY A 70 16.20 12.73 -0.46
C GLY A 70 17.46 13.56 -0.20
N GLU A 71 18.62 12.93 -0.26
CA GLU A 71 19.93 13.58 -0.12
C GLU A 71 20.35 14.28 -1.43
N GLU A 72 19.86 13.80 -2.57
CA GLU A 72 20.19 14.29 -3.91
C GLU A 72 19.38 15.57 -4.28
N ARG A 73 20.09 16.71 -4.39
CA ARG A 73 19.53 18.07 -4.67
C ARG A 73 19.07 18.28 -6.13
N THR A 74 18.24 17.39 -6.67
CA THR A 74 17.80 17.46 -8.08
C THR A 74 16.36 17.97 -8.21
N LYS A 75 16.18 19.13 -8.87
CA LYS A 75 14.91 19.90 -8.92
C LYS A 75 13.94 19.56 -10.07
N ARG A 76 14.28 18.62 -10.98
CA ARG A 76 13.54 18.47 -12.26
C ARG A 76 12.53 17.32 -12.34
N SER A 77 12.48 16.40 -11.37
CA SER A 77 11.61 15.21 -11.46
C SER A 77 11.00 14.84 -10.11
N SER A 78 9.73 14.44 -10.10
CA SER A 78 9.02 13.98 -8.89
C SER A 78 9.74 12.81 -8.22
N LEU A 79 9.59 12.68 -6.90
CA LEU A 79 10.20 11.62 -6.10
C LEU A 79 9.81 10.23 -6.63
N LYS A 80 8.53 10.03 -6.97
CA LYS A 80 8.01 8.79 -7.60
C LYS A 80 8.71 8.47 -8.92
N ARG A 81 8.93 9.47 -9.79
CA ARG A 81 9.64 9.27 -11.06
C ARG A 81 11.11 8.89 -10.85
N ARG A 82 11.79 9.51 -9.88
CA ARG A 82 13.17 9.16 -9.53
C ARG A 82 13.27 7.75 -8.96
N LEU A 83 12.36 7.37 -8.08
CA LEU A 83 12.29 6.02 -7.53
C LEU A 83 12.06 4.99 -8.63
N MET A 84 11.10 5.22 -9.54
CA MET A 84 10.86 4.33 -10.67
C MET A 84 12.12 4.14 -11.53
N MET A 85 12.87 5.20 -11.80
CA MET A 85 14.12 5.11 -12.55
C MET A 85 15.20 4.31 -11.81
N ARG A 86 15.30 4.42 -10.48
CA ARG A 86 16.23 3.62 -9.66
C ARG A 86 15.84 2.14 -9.64
N LEU A 87 14.56 1.84 -9.48
CA LEU A 87 14.05 0.46 -9.56
C LEU A 87 14.33 -0.17 -10.93
N ARG A 88 14.19 0.59 -12.03
CA ARG A 88 14.59 0.11 -13.37
C ARG A 88 16.09 -0.18 -13.48
N LYS A 89 16.94 0.64 -12.87
CA LYS A 89 18.39 0.40 -12.83
C LYS A 89 18.75 -0.86 -12.07
N ASP A 90 17.97 -1.19 -11.03
CA ASP A 90 18.10 -2.43 -10.26
C ASP A 90 17.55 -3.67 -11.00
N GLY A 91 16.97 -3.51 -12.20
CA GLY A 91 16.47 -4.60 -13.03
C GLY A 91 14.97 -4.87 -12.91
N TYR A 92 14.23 -4.12 -12.10
CA TYR A 92 12.78 -4.27 -11.98
C TYR A 92 12.05 -3.70 -13.19
N HIS A 93 11.00 -4.40 -13.64
CA HIS A 93 10.08 -3.90 -14.65
C HIS A 93 9.07 -2.91 -14.02
N ALA A 94 9.57 -1.73 -13.64
CA ALA A 94 8.80 -0.66 -13.00
C ALA A 94 8.24 0.35 -14.02
N SER A 95 7.07 0.92 -13.74
CA SER A 95 6.45 1.97 -14.53
C SER A 95 5.77 3.00 -13.64
N LEU A 96 5.75 4.27 -14.08
CA LEU A 96 4.99 5.31 -13.39
C LEU A 96 3.57 5.29 -13.95
N CYS A 97 2.60 4.98 -13.10
CA CYS A 97 1.19 4.96 -13.44
C CYS A 97 0.52 6.23 -12.94
N ARG A 98 -0.37 6.78 -13.75
CA ARG A 98 -1.26 7.88 -13.36
C ARG A 98 -2.70 7.43 -13.50
N SER A 99 -3.47 7.58 -12.43
CA SER A 99 -4.92 7.45 -12.44
C SER A 99 -5.53 8.85 -12.52
N SER A 100 -6.69 8.93 -13.15
CA SER A 100 -7.54 10.13 -13.15
C SER A 100 -9.00 9.69 -13.11
N TRP A 101 -9.81 10.36 -12.31
CA TRP A 101 -11.24 10.09 -12.21
C TRP A 101 -12.04 11.38 -12.26
N VAL A 102 -13.21 11.31 -12.87
CA VAL A 102 -14.08 12.46 -13.10
C VAL A 102 -14.84 12.80 -11.82
N ALA A 103 -15.15 14.08 -11.65
CA ALA A 103 -16.01 14.54 -10.57
C ALA A 103 -17.41 13.94 -10.71
N THR A 104 -17.98 13.52 -9.58
CA THR A 104 -19.37 13.09 -9.48
C THR A 104 -20.12 14.04 -8.53
N THR A 105 -21.44 13.85 -8.41
CA THR A 105 -22.25 14.56 -7.42
C THR A 105 -21.78 14.30 -5.99
N GLU A 106 -21.16 13.15 -5.73
CA GLU A 106 -20.74 12.74 -4.40
C GLU A 106 -19.28 13.10 -4.07
N HIS A 107 -18.40 13.21 -5.07
CA HIS A 107 -16.96 13.38 -4.86
C HIS A 107 -16.29 14.21 -5.96
N PRO A 108 -15.30 15.04 -5.63
CA PRO A 108 -14.53 15.77 -6.64
C PRO A 108 -13.72 14.82 -7.52
N GLY A 109 -13.41 15.27 -8.72
CA GLY A 109 -12.45 14.61 -9.60
C GLY A 109 -11.04 14.75 -9.05
N GLY A 110 -10.13 13.93 -9.55
CA GLY A 110 -8.75 13.99 -9.13
C GLY A 110 -7.85 13.13 -10.00
N ASP A 111 -6.56 13.25 -9.75
CA ASP A 111 -5.54 12.37 -10.31
C ASP A 111 -4.58 11.91 -9.22
N TYR A 112 -3.84 10.85 -9.53
CA TYR A 112 -2.85 10.33 -8.61
C TYR A 112 -1.77 9.55 -9.36
N GLU A 113 -0.52 9.70 -8.92
CA GLU A 113 0.61 8.94 -9.44
C GLU A 113 1.05 7.87 -8.44
N TYR A 114 1.36 6.67 -8.95
CA TYR A 114 1.95 5.56 -8.21
C TYR A 114 2.90 4.77 -9.12
N ILE A 115 3.65 3.81 -8.58
CA ILE A 115 4.54 2.97 -9.36
C ILE A 115 3.94 1.57 -9.45
N ASP A 116 3.90 0.99 -10.65
CA ASP A 116 3.51 -0.40 -10.90
C ASP A 116 4.76 -1.21 -11.27
N VAL A 117 4.97 -2.35 -10.62
CA VAL A 117 6.09 -3.25 -10.86
C VAL A 117 5.56 -4.60 -11.29
N VAL A 118 5.97 -5.04 -12.48
CA VAL A 118 5.64 -6.38 -12.99
C VAL A 118 6.66 -7.37 -12.47
N VAL A 119 6.20 -8.45 -11.85
CA VAL A 119 7.01 -9.53 -11.32
C VAL A 119 6.64 -10.84 -12.01
N ALA A 120 7.64 -11.69 -12.30
CA ALA A 120 7.38 -12.99 -12.90
C ALA A 120 6.54 -13.84 -11.94
N GLY A 121 5.48 -14.47 -12.45
CA GLY A 121 4.68 -15.41 -11.66
C GLY A 121 5.40 -16.73 -11.48
N GLU A 122 5.22 -17.36 -10.33
CA GLU A 122 5.87 -18.63 -9.96
C GLU A 122 5.23 -19.89 -10.60
N HIS A 123 4.27 -19.76 -11.52
CA HIS A 123 3.54 -20.92 -12.04
C HIS A 123 4.12 -21.42 -13.38
N GLY A 124 4.51 -22.70 -13.35
CA GLY A 124 5.22 -23.41 -14.41
C GLY A 124 4.54 -23.44 -15.78
N ALA A 125 5.36 -23.79 -16.77
CA ALA A 125 5.03 -23.88 -18.19
C ALA A 125 3.66 -24.53 -18.45
N GLY A 126 2.69 -23.77 -18.97
CA GLY A 126 1.42 -24.32 -19.44
C GLY A 126 0.24 -23.35 -19.58
N ALA A 127 0.25 -22.19 -18.93
CA ALA A 127 -0.75 -21.15 -19.13
C ALA A 127 -0.06 -19.79 -19.25
N ALA A 128 -0.51 -18.94 -20.17
CA ALA A 128 0.10 -17.66 -20.52
C ALA A 128 0.73 -16.94 -19.31
N SER A 129 2.06 -16.73 -19.37
CA SER A 129 2.92 -16.04 -18.39
C SER A 129 2.13 -15.22 -17.36
N SER A 130 1.86 -15.79 -16.19
CA SER A 130 1.05 -15.15 -15.14
C SER A 130 1.87 -14.12 -14.37
N SER A 131 2.34 -13.07 -15.05
CA SER A 131 3.05 -11.98 -14.39
C SER A 131 2.14 -11.31 -13.36
N SER A 132 2.58 -11.22 -12.11
CA SER A 132 1.88 -10.48 -11.06
C SER A 132 2.29 -9.01 -11.07
N ARG A 133 1.43 -8.14 -10.55
CA ARG A 133 1.66 -6.68 -10.49
C ARG A 133 1.61 -6.19 -9.06
N LEU A 134 2.68 -5.52 -8.65
CA LEU A 134 2.81 -4.91 -7.33
C LEU A 134 2.70 -3.39 -7.47
N VAL A 135 1.89 -2.79 -6.60
CA VAL A 135 1.81 -1.35 -6.43
C VAL A 135 2.86 -0.92 -5.43
N VAL A 136 3.65 0.10 -5.80
CA VAL A 136 4.57 0.81 -4.92
C VAL A 136 4.11 2.25 -4.76
N ASP A 137 3.82 2.68 -3.53
CA ASP A 137 3.45 4.06 -3.23
C ASP A 137 4.16 4.58 -1.99
N ILE A 138 4.97 5.62 -2.19
CA ILE A 138 5.79 6.26 -1.17
C ILE A 138 5.04 7.27 -0.30
N ASP A 139 3.81 7.63 -0.68
CA ASP A 139 2.97 8.57 0.04
C ASP A 139 1.85 7.86 0.82
N PHE A 140 1.88 6.52 0.91
CA PHE A 140 0.74 5.73 1.40
C PHE A 140 0.28 6.16 2.79
N ARG A 141 1.19 6.28 3.77
CA ARG A 141 0.84 6.75 5.13
C ARG A 141 0.22 8.15 5.11
N SER A 142 0.79 9.10 4.37
CA SER A 142 0.31 10.49 4.33
C SER A 142 -1.10 10.59 3.74
N GLN A 143 -1.44 9.68 2.82
CA GLN A 143 -2.78 9.61 2.25
C GLN A 143 -3.88 9.34 3.31
N PHE A 144 -3.56 8.89 4.52
CA PHE A 144 -4.54 8.60 5.60
C PHE A 144 -4.42 9.54 6.82
N GLN A 145 -3.63 10.61 6.74
CA GLN A 145 -3.48 11.53 7.87
C GLN A 145 -4.75 12.36 8.12
N LEU A 146 -5.13 12.55 9.39
CA LEU A 146 -6.27 13.39 9.79
C LEU A 146 -5.77 14.62 10.55
N ALA A 147 -6.50 15.74 10.43
CA ALA A 147 -6.17 16.97 11.14
C ALA A 147 -6.43 16.87 12.65
N ARG A 148 -7.50 16.18 13.05
CA ARG A 148 -7.85 15.91 14.46
C ARG A 148 -8.23 14.43 14.62
N PRO A 149 -7.24 13.52 14.63
CA PRO A 149 -7.52 12.11 14.84
C PRO A 149 -7.90 11.86 16.31
N ALA A 150 -8.78 10.89 16.54
CA ALA A 150 -8.92 10.28 17.85
C ALA A 150 -7.59 9.62 18.24
N ALA A 151 -7.26 9.58 19.54
CA ALA A 151 -5.95 9.09 20.01
C ALA A 151 -5.63 7.67 19.51
N TRP A 152 -6.63 6.79 19.47
CA TRP A 152 -6.48 5.43 18.95
C TRP A 152 -6.14 5.42 17.44
N TYR A 153 -6.75 6.32 16.66
CA TYR A 153 -6.48 6.42 15.23
C TYR A 153 -5.09 6.99 14.97
N ALA A 154 -4.61 7.94 15.80
CA ALA A 154 -3.24 8.43 15.71
C ALA A 154 -2.23 7.28 15.90
N GLN A 155 -2.49 6.38 16.86
CA GLN A 155 -1.68 5.16 17.05
C GLN A 155 -1.79 4.17 15.89
N LEU A 156 -2.96 4.05 15.24
CA LEU A 156 -3.14 3.23 14.03
C LEU A 156 -2.29 3.77 12.89
N TRP A 157 -2.45 5.07 12.63
CA TRP A 157 -1.80 5.78 11.53
C TRP A 157 -0.27 5.80 11.67
N ALA A 158 0.26 5.97 12.89
CA ALA A 158 1.70 5.97 13.14
C ALA A 158 2.39 4.65 12.75
N ARG A 159 1.64 3.53 12.77
CA ARG A 159 2.13 2.19 12.42
C ARG A 159 2.01 1.83 10.95
N LEU A 160 1.30 2.62 10.14
CA LEU A 160 1.17 2.36 8.70
C LEU A 160 2.54 2.40 8.01
N PRO A 161 2.83 1.59 6.99
CA PRO A 161 4.08 1.74 6.26
C PRO A 161 4.10 3.08 5.51
N ALA A 162 5.24 3.79 5.57
CA ALA A 162 5.42 5.01 4.79
C ALA A 162 5.36 4.70 3.28
N VAL A 163 6.04 3.63 2.87
CA VAL A 163 6.01 3.07 1.52
C VAL A 163 5.16 1.81 1.51
N PHE A 164 4.07 1.79 0.76
CA PHE A 164 3.32 0.57 0.52
C PHE A 164 3.95 -0.21 -0.64
N VAL A 165 4.09 -1.54 -0.48
CA VAL A 165 4.43 -2.48 -1.55
C VAL A 165 3.50 -3.68 -1.44
N GLY A 166 2.76 -3.99 -2.50
CA GLY A 166 1.90 -5.16 -2.51
C GLY A 166 0.95 -5.23 -3.69
N PRO A 167 0.24 -6.36 -3.87
CA PRO A 167 -0.71 -6.54 -4.95
C PRO A 167 -1.94 -5.64 -4.78
N ARG A 168 -2.60 -5.31 -5.90
CA ARG A 168 -3.81 -4.47 -5.93
C ARG A 168 -4.92 -4.96 -4.99
N ALA A 169 -5.09 -6.28 -4.85
CA ALA A 169 -6.08 -6.88 -3.96
C ALA A 169 -5.81 -6.56 -2.48
N LYS A 170 -4.54 -6.56 -2.07
CA LYS A 170 -4.09 -6.22 -0.71
C LYS A 170 -4.30 -4.73 -0.43
N LEU A 171 -3.94 -3.89 -1.41
CA LEU A 171 -4.18 -2.45 -1.36
C LEU A 171 -5.69 -2.11 -1.22
N ARG A 172 -6.56 -2.77 -1.99
CA ARG A 172 -8.02 -2.56 -1.91
C ARG A 172 -8.58 -2.82 -0.51
N LYS A 173 -8.14 -3.91 0.11
CA LYS A 173 -8.52 -4.28 1.49
C LYS A 173 -8.00 -3.25 2.50
N ALA A 174 -6.73 -2.86 2.38
CA ALA A 174 -6.11 -1.85 3.26
C ALA A 174 -6.85 -0.51 3.18
N VAL A 175 -7.08 0.00 1.96
CA VAL A 175 -7.77 1.28 1.73
C VAL A 175 -9.17 1.25 2.32
N SER A 176 -9.93 0.17 2.10
CA SER A 176 -11.28 0.03 2.63
C SER A 176 -11.31 0.09 4.16
N LEU A 177 -10.44 -0.69 4.81
CA LEU A 177 -10.36 -0.73 6.27
C LEU A 177 -9.91 0.63 6.84
N LEU A 178 -8.88 1.24 6.24
CA LEU A 178 -8.37 2.53 6.69
C LEU A 178 -9.36 3.67 6.53
N CYS A 179 -10.14 3.67 5.45
CA CYS A 179 -11.23 4.62 5.26
C CYS A 179 -12.30 4.44 6.34
N ALA A 180 -12.70 3.21 6.67
CA ALA A 180 -13.67 2.95 7.73
C ALA A 180 -13.17 3.46 9.10
N GLN A 181 -11.89 3.19 9.43
CA GLN A 181 -11.29 3.70 10.67
C GLN A 181 -11.16 5.23 10.67
N ALA A 182 -10.78 5.84 9.54
CA ALA A 182 -10.68 7.29 9.42
C ALA A 182 -12.04 7.97 9.62
N GLN A 183 -13.09 7.42 9.02
CA GLN A 183 -14.46 7.91 9.17
C GLN A 183 -14.93 7.83 10.61
N ARG A 184 -14.67 6.70 11.29
CA ARG A 184 -14.98 6.55 12.71
C ARG A 184 -14.28 7.63 13.54
N SER A 185 -12.98 7.80 13.35
CA SER A 185 -12.19 8.82 14.06
C SER A 185 -12.73 10.24 13.84
N LEU A 186 -13.12 10.58 12.61
CA LEU A 186 -13.68 11.90 12.30
C LEU A 186 -15.02 12.13 12.99
N ARG A 187 -15.93 11.15 12.94
CA ARG A 187 -17.23 11.23 13.59
C ARG A 187 -17.11 11.35 15.11
N GLU A 188 -16.24 10.56 15.74
CA GLU A 188 -15.95 10.66 17.18
C GLU A 188 -15.38 12.03 17.56
N SER A 189 -14.65 12.68 16.64
CA SER A 189 -14.11 14.03 16.83
C SER A 189 -15.08 15.15 16.41
N GLY A 190 -16.35 14.84 16.17
CA GLY A 190 -17.38 15.80 15.75
C GLY A 190 -17.13 16.42 14.37
N LEU A 191 -16.34 15.77 13.51
CA LEU A 191 -16.00 16.26 12.18
C LEU A 191 -16.82 15.57 11.08
N HIS A 192 -17.23 16.35 10.08
CA HIS A 192 -17.78 15.79 8.85
C HIS A 192 -16.75 14.92 8.12
N VAL A 193 -17.20 13.86 7.48
CA VAL A 193 -16.36 12.98 6.65
C VAL A 193 -16.27 13.57 5.25
N PRO A 194 -15.15 14.16 4.83
CA PRO A 194 -15.04 14.72 3.50
C PRO A 194 -15.01 13.59 2.44
N PRO A 195 -15.38 13.90 1.19
CA PRO A 195 -15.42 12.92 0.09
C PRO A 195 -14.12 12.11 -0.06
N TRP A 196 -12.95 12.75 0.06
CA TRP A 196 -11.65 12.08 -0.07
C TRP A 196 -11.28 11.15 1.10
N ARG A 197 -12.15 11.01 2.10
CA ARG A 197 -12.03 10.02 3.20
C ARG A 197 -12.98 8.84 3.02
N ARG A 198 -13.72 8.79 1.91
CA ARG A 198 -14.55 7.66 1.53
C ARG A 198 -13.76 6.66 0.68
N SER A 199 -14.15 5.39 0.81
CA SER A 199 -13.44 4.27 0.17
C SER A 199 -13.41 4.41 -1.35
N GLY A 200 -14.53 4.83 -1.98
CA GLY A 200 -14.61 4.99 -3.44
C GLY A 200 -13.58 5.98 -3.99
N TYR A 201 -13.51 7.20 -3.44
CA TYR A 201 -12.52 8.20 -3.84
C TYR A 201 -11.08 7.69 -3.63
N MET A 202 -10.82 7.08 -2.47
CA MET A 202 -9.46 6.62 -2.15
C MET A 202 -9.04 5.45 -3.02
N GLN A 203 -9.93 4.50 -3.33
CA GLN A 203 -9.60 3.40 -4.24
C GLN A 203 -9.31 3.89 -5.65
N ALA A 204 -10.02 4.91 -6.15
CA ALA A 204 -9.79 5.46 -7.49
C ALA A 204 -8.34 5.93 -7.73
N LYS A 205 -7.61 6.32 -6.68
CA LYS A 205 -6.19 6.70 -6.75
C LYS A 205 -5.29 5.60 -7.30
N TRP A 206 -5.55 4.34 -6.94
CA TRP A 206 -4.69 3.21 -7.32
C TRP A 206 -5.40 2.22 -8.23
N LEU A 207 -6.73 2.21 -8.21
CA LEU A 207 -7.56 1.20 -8.82
C LEU A 207 -8.49 1.77 -9.93
N PRO A 208 -7.92 2.36 -11.02
CA PRO A 208 -8.75 2.80 -12.13
C PRO A 208 -9.51 1.60 -12.73
N GLY A 209 -10.82 1.74 -12.92
CA GLY A 209 -11.70 0.71 -13.51
C GLY A 209 -12.47 -0.17 -12.52
N ASP A 210 -12.11 -0.22 -11.23
CA ASP A 210 -12.84 -1.01 -10.22
C ASP A 210 -14.10 -0.31 -9.68
N VAL A 211 -14.39 0.93 -10.12
CA VAL A 211 -15.47 1.77 -9.55
C VAL A 211 -16.89 1.36 -9.99
N SER A 212 -17.03 0.24 -10.71
CA SER A 212 -18.26 -0.12 -11.44
C SER A 212 -19.15 -1.15 -10.76
N THR A 213 -18.85 -1.61 -9.54
CA THR A 213 -19.64 -2.69 -8.92
C THR A 213 -20.77 -2.21 -8.01
N LEU A 214 -21.11 -0.92 -7.98
CA LEU A 214 -22.24 -0.44 -7.18
C LEU A 214 -23.35 0.27 -7.97
N HIS A 215 -23.13 0.72 -9.20
CA HIS A 215 -24.19 1.25 -10.05
C HIS A 215 -23.94 0.85 -11.51
N GLY A 216 -24.92 0.13 -12.09
CA GLY A 216 -24.84 -0.52 -13.40
C GLY A 216 -24.66 0.44 -14.57
N GLY A 217 -23.39 0.75 -14.88
CA GLY A 217 -22.96 1.34 -16.13
C GLY A 217 -21.51 0.95 -16.37
N ALA A 218 -21.23 0.28 -17.50
CA ALA A 218 -19.87 -0.11 -17.87
C ALA A 218 -19.03 1.16 -18.14
N PRO A 219 -17.86 1.36 -17.50
CA PRO A 219 -16.98 2.44 -17.89
C PRO A 219 -16.14 1.98 -19.08
N GLU A 220 -16.24 2.71 -20.17
CA GLU A 220 -15.21 2.72 -21.20
C GLU A 220 -14.09 3.66 -20.70
N VAL A 221 -12.92 3.13 -20.32
CA VAL A 221 -11.74 3.96 -20.00
C VAL A 221 -10.47 3.31 -20.52
N TRP A 222 -9.76 4.05 -21.36
CA TRP A 222 -8.46 3.67 -21.92
C TRP A 222 -7.36 3.84 -20.88
N SER A 223 -6.67 2.74 -20.58
CA SER A 223 -5.44 2.76 -19.78
C SER A 223 -4.28 3.07 -20.73
N VAL A 224 -3.81 4.32 -20.77
CA VAL A 224 -2.60 4.67 -21.53
C VAL A 224 -1.38 4.45 -20.63
N ALA A 225 -0.82 3.24 -20.70
CA ALA A 225 0.55 3.02 -20.23
C ALA A 225 1.50 3.70 -21.23
N VAL A 226 2.12 4.82 -20.83
CA VAL A 226 3.15 5.46 -21.65
C VAL A 226 4.44 4.62 -21.55
N SER A 227 4.55 3.64 -22.44
CA SER A 227 5.79 2.93 -22.71
C SER A 227 6.64 3.79 -23.63
N MET A 228 7.68 4.43 -23.09
CA MET A 228 8.72 5.05 -23.91
C MET A 228 9.51 3.94 -24.61
N ALA A 229 9.24 3.72 -25.89
CA ALA A 229 10.05 2.85 -26.74
C ALA A 229 11.46 3.43 -26.87
N ARG A 230 12.50 2.58 -26.75
CA ARG A 230 13.87 2.96 -27.10
C ARG A 230 13.95 3.10 -28.61
N GLU A 231 14.41 4.25 -29.10
CA GLU A 231 14.90 4.32 -30.47
C GLU A 231 16.06 3.33 -30.67
N PRO A 232 16.07 2.58 -31.79
CA PRO A 232 17.23 1.78 -32.15
C PRO A 232 18.39 2.73 -32.46
N ARG A 233 19.51 2.53 -31.75
CA ARG A 233 20.78 3.17 -32.09
C ARG A 233 21.20 2.71 -33.47
N GLY A 234 20.90 3.51 -34.48
CA GLY A 234 21.45 3.36 -35.83
C GLY A 234 22.96 3.56 -35.78
N GLY A 235 23.71 2.48 -35.95
CA GLY A 235 25.16 2.53 -36.15
C GLY A 235 25.47 3.13 -37.52
N ALA A 236 25.87 4.39 -37.54
CA ALA A 236 26.46 5.01 -38.71
C ALA A 236 27.88 4.45 -38.92
N ARG A 237 28.03 3.51 -39.86
CA ARG A 237 29.33 3.14 -40.42
C ARG A 237 29.80 4.28 -41.35
N ARG A 238 31.01 4.76 -41.08
CA ARG A 238 31.72 5.81 -41.84
C ARG A 238 32.13 5.29 -43.23
N PRO A 239 32.11 6.10 -44.30
CA PRO A 239 32.86 5.80 -45.50
C PRO A 239 34.30 6.28 -45.35
N GLY A 240 35.26 5.35 -45.48
CA GLY A 240 36.69 5.65 -45.58
C GLY A 240 37.05 6.01 -47.02
N ALA A 241 37.74 7.12 -47.18
CA ALA A 241 38.38 7.55 -48.42
C ALA A 241 39.84 7.04 -48.47
N GLY A 242 40.33 6.83 -49.70
CA GLY A 242 41.70 6.43 -50.05
C GLY A 242 41.68 5.06 -50.74
N GLY A 243 42.06 4.88 -52.01
CA GLY A 243 43.00 5.61 -52.85
C GLY A 243 44.16 4.67 -53.20
N LEU A 244 44.61 4.73 -54.46
CA LEU A 244 45.89 4.25 -55.02
C LEU A 244 45.91 2.87 -55.73
N SER A 245 45.79 2.95 -57.06
CA SER A 245 46.77 2.54 -58.09
C SER A 245 47.30 1.11 -58.16
N THR A 246 47.04 0.46 -59.32
CA THR A 246 48.11 -0.10 -60.17
C THR A 246 47.61 -0.23 -61.60
N ALA A 247 48.33 0.42 -62.52
CA ALA A 247 48.32 0.09 -63.94
C ALA A 247 49.08 -1.23 -64.16
N LEU A 248 48.80 -1.94 -65.26
CA LEU A 248 49.82 -2.52 -66.14
C LEU A 248 49.19 -3.00 -67.47
N SER A 249 49.92 -2.67 -68.53
CA SER A 249 49.68 -2.76 -69.97
C SER A 249 49.38 -4.14 -70.56
N GLY A 250 48.84 -4.13 -71.78
CA GLY A 250 48.92 -5.28 -72.70
C GLY A 250 48.19 -5.06 -74.03
N SER A 251 48.97 -4.79 -75.08
CA SER A 251 48.67 -4.81 -76.54
C SER A 251 47.78 -5.98 -76.98
N GLY A 252 46.97 -5.96 -78.05
CA GLY A 252 47.09 -5.34 -79.36
C GLY A 252 46.54 -6.33 -80.42
N SER A 253 46.37 -5.85 -81.66
CA SER A 253 45.79 -6.50 -82.87
C SER A 253 44.25 -6.42 -82.95
N GLY A 254 43.62 -5.91 -84.01
CA GLY A 254 44.08 -5.60 -85.36
C GLY A 254 43.40 -6.55 -86.36
N GLY A 255 42.44 -6.05 -87.13
CA GLY A 255 41.83 -6.81 -88.24
C GLY A 255 40.49 -6.25 -88.71
N ARG A 256 40.53 -5.30 -89.66
CA ARG A 256 39.38 -4.93 -90.51
C ARG A 256 39.59 -5.57 -91.88
N ARG A 257 38.46 -6.01 -92.46
CA ARG A 257 38.12 -6.13 -93.89
C ARG A 257 38.98 -7.00 -94.80
#